data_AF-A0A0S7BZX0-F1
#
_entry.id   AF-A0A0S7BZX0-F1
#
_cell.length_a   1.000
_cell.length_b   1.000
_cell.length_c   1.000
_cell.angle_alpha   90.00
_cell.angle_beta   90.00
_cell.angle_gamma   90.00
#
_symmetry.space_group_name_H-M   'P 1'
#
loop_
_entity.id
_entity.type
_entity.pdbx_description
1 polymer ?
#
loop_
_entity_poly.entity_id
_entity_poly.type
_entity_poly.pdbx_seq_one_letter_code
_entity_poly.pdbx_strand_id
1 'polypeptide(L)'
;MNKLLLAFAILIFAGYELSAQRIELVPYPDAVCYTESGVGNLFLSNTDARTLMEYFAAEDVPDKIIPVRESYFSGYRLFYSMGKCDPQAEAADWIQILTIDKDAALEYISGTTPDAIILPFSGLKECAGRIHSNEEYSVILDRYKHLACRIYRQVTGPDGVVTDEMTALIKSCQLRIDGSDQAMYATSGKGGGVFRLDRQDNQGIDPWNEWISCFNAIENQGYITLIEFNQPPLAPFLE
;
A
#
# COMPACT_ATOMS: atom_id res chain seq x y z
N MET A 1 56.03 -11.78 -38.58
CA MET A 1 54.68 -11.26 -38.84
C MET A 1 53.56 -12.06 -38.13
N ASN A 2 53.84 -12.71 -36.97
CA ASN A 2 52.87 -13.60 -36.28
C ASN A 2 52.59 -13.24 -34.81
N LYS A 3 53.20 -12.19 -34.24
CA LYS A 3 52.97 -11.80 -32.84
C LYS A 3 52.02 -10.60 -32.68
N LEU A 4 51.85 -9.78 -33.73
CA LEU A 4 50.93 -8.64 -33.70
C LEU A 4 49.46 -9.05 -33.92
N LEU A 5 49.20 -10.08 -34.73
CA LEU A 5 47.84 -10.58 -34.98
C LEU A 5 47.24 -11.30 -33.77
N LEU A 6 48.07 -11.94 -32.94
CA LEU A 6 47.60 -12.62 -31.72
C LEU A 6 47.24 -11.62 -30.60
N ALA A 7 47.94 -10.48 -30.53
CA ALA A 7 47.65 -9.44 -29.54
C ALA A 7 46.34 -8.70 -29.84
N PHE A 8 45.96 -8.57 -31.12
CA PHE A 8 44.68 -7.96 -31.51
C PHE A 8 43.48 -8.89 -31.26
N ALA A 9 43.66 -10.20 -31.35
CA ALA A 9 42.59 -11.17 -31.08
C ALA A 9 42.24 -11.27 -29.58
N ILE A 10 43.19 -11.02 -28.68
CA ILE A 10 42.96 -11.05 -27.22
C ILE A 10 42.29 -9.75 -26.73
N LEU A 11 42.50 -8.63 -27.42
CA LEU A 11 41.89 -7.34 -27.08
C LEU A 11 40.42 -7.19 -27.54
N ILE A 12 39.91 -8.10 -28.36
CA ILE A 12 38.48 -8.12 -28.75
C ILE A 12 37.63 -8.94 -27.75
N PHE A 13 38.25 -9.78 -26.93
CA PHE A 13 37.57 -10.58 -25.89
C PHE A 13 37.68 -10.02 -24.47
N ALA A 14 38.47 -8.96 -24.26
CA ALA A 14 38.61 -8.30 -22.97
C ALA A 14 37.91 -6.93 -23.02
N GLY A 15 36.61 -6.88 -22.70
CA GLY A 15 35.97 -5.59 -22.47
C GLY A 15 34.48 -5.48 -22.74
N TYR A 16 33.79 -6.54 -23.18
CA TYR A 16 32.35 -6.60 -22.97
C TYR A 16 32.10 -7.23 -21.61
N GLU A 17 32.42 -6.48 -20.55
CA GLU A 17 31.48 -6.53 -19.43
C GLU A 17 30.16 -6.04 -20.04
N LEU A 18 29.30 -6.98 -20.42
CA LEU A 18 27.87 -6.74 -20.50
C LEU A 18 27.50 -6.30 -19.08
N SER A 19 27.70 -5.02 -18.80
CA SER A 19 27.06 -4.33 -17.69
C SER A 19 25.62 -4.76 -17.82
N ALA A 20 25.12 -5.51 -16.83
CA ALA A 20 23.74 -5.96 -16.82
C ALA A 20 22.91 -4.69 -17.01
N GLN A 21 22.29 -4.55 -18.19
CA GLN A 21 21.41 -3.43 -18.44
C GLN A 21 20.20 -3.71 -17.59
N ARG A 22 20.14 -2.98 -16.48
CA ARG A 22 19.10 -3.09 -15.49
C ARG A 22 17.76 -2.77 -16.13
N ILE A 23 16.75 -3.54 -15.77
CA ILE A 23 15.44 -3.46 -16.43
C ILE A 23 14.80 -2.12 -16.09
N GLU A 24 14.48 -1.35 -17.13
CA GLU A 24 13.67 -0.14 -17.01
C GLU A 24 12.20 -0.56 -17.02
N LEU A 25 11.70 -0.99 -15.86
CA LEU A 25 10.31 -1.43 -15.74
C LEU A 25 9.39 -0.22 -15.75
N VAL A 26 8.60 -0.13 -16.83
CA VAL A 26 7.50 0.83 -16.92
C VAL A 26 6.41 0.34 -15.96
N PRO A 27 5.94 1.19 -15.04
CA PRO A 27 4.86 0.80 -14.16
C PRO A 27 3.58 0.48 -14.92
N TYR A 28 2.83 -0.46 -14.36
CA TYR A 28 1.46 -0.67 -14.79
C TYR A 28 0.64 0.63 -14.61
N PRO A 29 -0.29 0.97 -15.51
CA PRO A 29 -0.94 2.29 -15.52
C PRO A 29 -1.65 2.74 -14.24
N ASP A 30 -2.11 1.80 -13.39
CA ASP A 30 -2.77 2.09 -12.11
C ASP A 30 -1.83 2.03 -10.89
N ALA A 31 -0.54 1.74 -11.12
CA ALA A 31 0.42 1.53 -10.05
C ALA A 31 0.82 2.86 -9.41
N VAL A 32 0.86 2.88 -8.08
CA VAL A 32 1.25 4.06 -7.30
C VAL A 32 2.40 3.72 -6.35
N CYS A 33 3.27 4.68 -6.05
CA CYS A 33 4.33 4.48 -5.07
C CYS A 33 3.74 4.21 -3.68
N TYR A 34 4.29 3.22 -2.98
CA TYR A 34 3.92 2.93 -1.60
C TYR A 34 4.20 4.11 -0.66
N THR A 35 5.22 4.92 -0.96
CA THR A 35 5.60 6.10 -0.17
C THR A 35 5.15 7.40 -0.83
N GLU A 36 4.82 8.41 -0.03
CA GLU A 36 4.54 9.78 -0.50
C GLU A 36 5.72 10.44 -1.24
N SER A 37 6.96 10.09 -0.89
CA SER A 37 8.15 10.68 -1.51
C SER A 37 8.32 10.28 -2.98
N GLY A 38 7.56 9.28 -3.45
CA GLY A 38 7.74 8.68 -4.76
C GLY A 38 9.03 7.87 -4.90
N VAL A 39 9.81 7.74 -3.80
CA VAL A 39 11.09 7.03 -3.78
C VAL A 39 10.91 5.69 -3.08
N GLY A 40 11.29 4.62 -3.78
CA GLY A 40 11.31 3.27 -3.25
C GLY A 40 11.22 2.21 -4.33
N ASN A 41 10.96 1.00 -3.88
CA ASN A 41 10.87 -0.21 -4.68
C ASN A 41 9.59 -0.99 -4.35
N LEU A 42 8.62 -0.33 -3.73
CA LEU A 42 7.30 -0.87 -3.41
C LEU A 42 6.22 0.00 -4.08
N PHE A 43 5.31 -0.67 -4.77
CA PHE A 43 4.22 -0.05 -5.51
C PHE A 43 2.92 -0.80 -5.24
N LEU A 44 1.81 -0.09 -5.29
CA LEU A 44 0.48 -0.62 -5.03
C LEU A 44 -0.37 -0.55 -6.29
N SER A 45 -1.24 -1.53 -6.49
CA SER A 45 -2.15 -1.60 -7.64
C SER A 45 -3.49 -2.21 -7.22
N ASN A 46 -4.54 -1.90 -7.98
CA ASN A 46 -5.84 -2.56 -7.87
C ASN A 46 -6.03 -3.67 -8.93
N THR A 47 -5.00 -3.96 -9.70
CA THR A 47 -4.95 -5.04 -10.67
C THR A 47 -4.43 -6.32 -10.01
N ASP A 48 -4.99 -7.47 -10.34
CA ASP A 48 -4.61 -8.75 -9.74
C ASP A 48 -3.21 -9.22 -10.18
N ALA A 49 -2.60 -10.09 -9.37
CA ALA A 49 -1.22 -10.54 -9.56
C ALA A 49 -1.00 -11.31 -10.87
N ARG A 50 -2.04 -11.98 -11.41
CA ARG A 50 -1.90 -12.70 -12.68
C ARG A 50 -1.81 -11.71 -13.83
N THR A 51 -2.71 -10.74 -13.87
CA THR A 51 -2.70 -9.71 -14.92
C THR A 51 -1.39 -8.91 -14.90
N LEU A 52 -0.91 -8.53 -13.71
CA LEU A 52 0.38 -7.84 -13.58
C LEU A 52 1.57 -8.73 -13.97
N MET A 53 1.55 -10.02 -13.61
CA MET A 53 2.57 -10.97 -14.03
C MET A 53 2.63 -11.10 -15.55
N GLU A 54 1.47 -11.23 -16.21
CA GLU A 54 1.39 -11.29 -17.68
C GLU A 54 1.90 -10.00 -18.33
N TYR A 55 1.58 -8.83 -17.76
CA TYR A 55 2.10 -7.55 -18.22
C TYR A 55 3.62 -7.49 -18.16
N PHE A 56 4.21 -7.72 -16.98
CA PHE A 56 5.67 -7.65 -16.83
C PHE A 56 6.39 -8.72 -17.64
N ALA A 57 5.79 -9.90 -17.82
CA ALA A 57 6.35 -10.96 -18.64
C ALA A 57 6.27 -10.69 -20.15
N ALA A 58 5.35 -9.81 -20.58
CA ALA A 58 5.22 -9.39 -21.97
C ALA A 58 6.17 -8.23 -22.32
N GLU A 59 6.38 -7.29 -21.39
CA GLU A 59 7.35 -6.20 -21.54
C GLU A 59 8.78 -6.76 -21.59
N ASP A 60 9.13 -7.61 -20.62
CA ASP A 60 10.43 -8.28 -20.55
C ASP A 60 10.24 -9.76 -20.19
N VAL A 61 10.81 -10.66 -20.99
CA VAL A 61 10.64 -12.11 -20.78
C VAL A 61 11.45 -12.56 -19.57
N PRO A 62 10.82 -13.03 -18.46
CA PRO A 62 11.54 -13.51 -17.30
C PRO A 62 12.15 -14.88 -17.58
N ASP A 63 13.29 -15.16 -16.97
CA ASP A 63 13.93 -16.48 -17.05
C ASP A 63 13.15 -17.53 -16.24
N LYS A 64 12.54 -17.08 -15.13
CA LYS A 64 11.81 -17.93 -14.21
C LYS A 64 10.66 -17.18 -13.56
N ILE A 65 9.50 -17.83 -13.49
CA ILE A 65 8.33 -17.37 -12.74
C ILE A 65 8.03 -18.39 -11.65
N ILE A 66 8.01 -17.96 -10.40
CA ILE A 66 7.74 -18.82 -9.24
C ILE A 66 6.45 -18.34 -8.55
N PRO A 67 5.47 -19.23 -8.28
CA PRO A 67 4.33 -18.86 -7.45
C PRO A 67 4.80 -18.61 -6.00
N VAL A 68 4.30 -17.54 -5.39
CA VAL A 68 4.62 -17.15 -4.01
C VAL A 68 3.34 -17.07 -3.19
N ARG A 69 3.41 -17.45 -1.92
CA ARG A 69 2.34 -17.30 -0.94
C ARG A 69 2.92 -16.83 0.38
N GLU A 70 2.41 -15.71 0.89
CA GLU A 70 2.85 -15.08 2.12
C GLU A 70 1.62 -14.71 2.95
N SER A 71 1.35 -15.43 4.04
CA SER A 71 0.15 -15.23 4.86
C SER A 71 -1.14 -15.31 4.01
N TYR A 72 -1.93 -14.23 3.98
CA TYR A 72 -3.14 -14.08 3.17
C TYR A 72 -2.87 -13.41 1.81
N PHE A 73 -1.62 -13.33 1.38
CA PHE A 73 -1.22 -12.88 0.05
C PHE A 73 -0.76 -14.05 -0.82
N SER A 74 -1.01 -13.95 -2.12
CA SER A 74 -0.53 -14.90 -3.11
C SER A 74 -0.22 -14.20 -4.43
N GLY A 75 0.69 -14.77 -5.20
CA GLY A 75 1.03 -14.24 -6.52
C GLY A 75 2.29 -14.87 -7.07
N TYR A 76 3.19 -14.05 -7.60
CA TYR A 76 4.29 -14.49 -8.44
C TYR A 76 5.57 -13.71 -8.16
N ARG A 77 6.72 -14.38 -8.30
CA ARG A 77 8.03 -13.75 -8.38
C ARG A 77 8.66 -14.05 -9.73
N LEU A 78 8.99 -13.01 -10.46
CA LEU A 78 9.61 -13.05 -11.78
C LEU A 78 11.10 -12.75 -11.61
N PHE A 79 11.97 -13.61 -12.15
CA PHE A 79 13.41 -13.47 -12.09
C PHE A 79 13.98 -13.18 -13.46
N TYR A 80 14.93 -12.25 -13.50
CA TYR A 80 15.59 -11.80 -14.71
C TYR A 80 17.11 -11.87 -14.54
N SER A 81 17.68 -13.01 -14.91
CA SER A 81 19.11 -13.32 -14.93
C SER A 81 19.84 -12.77 -16.17
N MET A 82 19.11 -12.22 -17.15
CA MET A 82 19.65 -11.68 -18.41
C MET A 82 20.56 -12.69 -19.15
N GLY A 83 20.19 -13.98 -19.11
CA GLY A 83 20.94 -15.07 -19.75
C GLY A 83 22.15 -15.60 -18.96
N LYS A 84 22.34 -15.20 -17.69
CA LYS A 84 23.36 -15.79 -16.82
C LYS A 84 22.86 -17.11 -16.22
N CYS A 85 23.38 -18.23 -16.73
CA CYS A 85 23.16 -19.58 -16.17
C CYS A 85 24.04 -19.86 -14.93
N ASP A 86 23.98 -19.00 -13.90
CA ASP A 86 24.69 -19.24 -12.63
C ASP A 86 23.66 -19.44 -11.49
N PRO A 87 23.78 -20.46 -10.63
CA PRO A 87 22.94 -20.61 -9.44
C PRO A 87 23.00 -19.41 -8.46
N GLN A 88 24.01 -18.53 -8.52
CA GLN A 88 24.00 -17.25 -7.80
C GLN A 88 23.12 -16.16 -8.45
N ALA A 89 22.50 -16.43 -9.60
CA ALA A 89 21.54 -15.54 -10.27
C ALA A 89 20.21 -15.38 -9.50
N GLU A 90 20.03 -16.04 -8.35
CA GLU A 90 18.96 -15.68 -7.40
C GLU A 90 19.18 -14.28 -6.77
N ALA A 91 20.38 -13.71 -6.89
CA ALA A 91 20.67 -12.29 -6.62
C ALA A 91 20.38 -11.36 -7.82
N ALA A 92 19.80 -11.86 -8.91
CA ALA A 92 19.45 -11.08 -10.09
C ALA A 92 18.22 -10.17 -9.85
N ASP A 93 17.92 -9.32 -10.83
CA ASP A 93 16.74 -8.46 -10.82
C ASP A 93 15.47 -9.31 -10.72
N TRP A 94 14.62 -8.98 -9.75
CA TRP A 94 13.34 -9.66 -9.57
C TRP A 94 12.22 -8.69 -9.24
N ILE A 95 11.02 -9.10 -9.65
CA ILE A 95 9.75 -8.45 -9.33
C ILE A 95 8.92 -9.46 -8.56
N GLN A 96 8.42 -9.07 -7.39
CA GLN A 96 7.46 -9.83 -6.62
C GLN A 96 6.10 -9.13 -6.69
N ILE A 97 5.06 -9.89 -7.00
CA ILE A 97 3.69 -9.40 -7.15
C ILE A 97 2.82 -10.24 -6.23
N LEU A 98 2.18 -9.59 -5.27
CA LEU A 98 1.39 -10.24 -4.22
C LEU A 98 0.01 -9.60 -4.13
N THR A 99 -1.03 -10.35 -4.47
CA THR A 99 -2.43 -9.94 -4.30
C THR A 99 -3.03 -10.58 -3.06
N ILE A 100 -3.91 -9.85 -2.39
CA ILE A 100 -4.69 -10.37 -1.27
C ILE A 100 -5.58 -11.52 -1.75
N ASP A 101 -5.43 -12.68 -1.12
CA ASP A 101 -6.40 -13.76 -1.18
C ASP A 101 -7.56 -13.40 -0.24
N LYS A 102 -8.68 -12.96 -0.82
CA LYS A 102 -9.85 -12.49 -0.06
C LYS A 102 -10.41 -13.55 0.88
N ASP A 103 -10.42 -14.80 0.47
CA ASP A 103 -10.97 -15.89 1.28
C ASP A 103 -10.02 -16.19 2.45
N ALA A 104 -8.71 -16.26 2.20
CA ALA A 104 -7.71 -16.40 3.25
C ALA A 104 -7.69 -15.20 4.21
N ALA A 105 -7.90 -13.98 3.70
CA ALA A 105 -8.02 -12.76 4.50
C ALA A 105 -9.24 -12.80 5.43
N LEU A 106 -10.40 -13.24 4.92
CA LEU A 106 -11.61 -13.38 5.73
C LEU A 106 -11.47 -14.48 6.79
N GLU A 107 -10.82 -15.59 6.45
CA GLU A 107 -10.49 -16.66 7.40
C GLU A 107 -9.52 -16.16 8.50
N TYR A 108 -8.53 -15.36 8.11
CA TYR A 108 -7.57 -14.74 9.03
C TYR A 108 -8.26 -13.82 10.05
N ILE A 109 -9.31 -13.10 9.64
CA ILE A 109 -10.07 -12.19 10.51
C ILE A 109 -11.13 -12.92 11.37
N SER A 110 -11.21 -14.26 11.30
CA SER A 110 -12.30 -15.04 11.90
C SER A 110 -12.58 -14.70 13.37
N GLY A 111 -13.78 -14.14 13.62
CA GLY A 111 -14.34 -13.94 14.95
C GLY A 111 -13.81 -12.75 15.75
N THR A 112 -12.84 -11.97 15.25
CA THR A 112 -12.29 -10.81 15.97
C THR A 112 -12.19 -9.57 15.09
N THR A 113 -12.45 -8.41 15.67
CA THR A 113 -12.17 -7.13 15.02
C THR A 113 -10.66 -6.93 14.91
N PRO A 114 -10.11 -6.69 13.71
CA PRO A 114 -8.67 -6.45 13.56
C PRO A 114 -8.24 -5.18 14.28
N ASP A 115 -7.09 -5.23 14.97
CA ASP A 115 -6.53 -4.10 15.73
C ASP A 115 -6.40 -2.83 14.88
N ALA A 116 -6.05 -2.97 13.60
CA ALA A 116 -5.84 -1.85 12.69
C ALA A 116 -7.11 -0.98 12.43
N ILE A 117 -8.30 -1.55 12.59
CA ILE A 117 -9.59 -0.86 12.39
C ILE A 117 -10.50 -0.96 13.62
N ILE A 118 -9.93 -1.29 14.79
CA ILE A 118 -10.70 -1.50 16.02
C ILE A 118 -11.38 -0.23 16.52
N LEU A 119 -10.75 0.93 16.30
CA LEU A 119 -11.22 2.21 16.80
C LEU A 119 -12.56 2.61 16.15
N PRO A 120 -12.70 2.64 14.80
CA PRO A 120 -14.00 2.87 14.16
C PRO A 120 -15.11 1.92 14.63
N PHE A 121 -14.80 0.63 14.78
CA PHE A 121 -15.78 -0.34 15.27
C PHE A 121 -16.16 -0.15 16.74
N SER A 122 -15.23 0.31 17.57
CA SER A 122 -15.51 0.64 18.96
C SER A 122 -16.45 1.86 19.04
N GLY A 123 -16.19 2.89 18.25
CA GLY A 123 -17.05 4.08 18.17
C GLY A 123 -18.46 3.78 17.66
N LEU A 124 -18.62 2.92 16.65
CA LEU A 124 -19.95 2.46 16.22
C LEU A 124 -20.66 1.65 17.31
N LYS A 125 -19.94 0.81 18.05
CA LYS A 125 -20.52 -0.01 19.12
C LYS A 125 -21.05 0.85 20.28
N GLU A 126 -20.42 1.99 20.57
CA GLU A 126 -20.93 2.95 21.57
C GLU A 126 -22.23 3.63 21.14
N CYS A 127 -22.45 3.76 19.82
CA CYS A 127 -23.68 4.30 19.25
C CYS A 127 -24.81 3.23 19.20
N ALA A 128 -24.44 1.96 19.06
CA ALA A 128 -25.35 0.83 19.12
C ALA A 128 -25.93 0.69 20.54
N GLY A 129 -27.26 0.73 20.66
CA GLY A 129 -27.99 0.74 21.94
C GLY A 129 -28.51 2.12 22.37
N ARG A 130 -28.15 3.20 21.65
CA ARG A 130 -28.77 4.53 21.83
C ARG A 130 -29.79 4.83 20.73
N ILE A 131 -29.32 4.76 19.48
CA ILE A 131 -30.08 5.14 18.28
C ILE A 131 -30.13 3.96 17.28
N HIS A 132 -29.06 3.17 17.22
CA HIS A 132 -28.92 2.03 16.33
C HIS A 132 -29.00 0.70 17.07
N SER A 133 -29.36 -0.35 16.35
CA SER A 133 -29.46 -1.72 16.85
C SER A 133 -28.12 -2.48 16.80
N ASN A 134 -27.99 -3.52 17.63
CA ASN A 134 -26.85 -4.43 17.57
C ASN A 134 -26.82 -5.26 16.27
N GLU A 135 -27.98 -5.45 15.63
CA GLU A 135 -28.10 -6.12 14.34
C GLU A 135 -27.48 -5.27 13.23
N GLU A 136 -27.78 -3.97 13.18
CA GLU A 136 -27.15 -3.02 12.25
C GLU A 136 -25.62 -2.98 12.43
N TYR A 137 -25.15 -2.93 13.68
CA TYR A 137 -23.71 -3.00 13.98
C TYR A 137 -23.06 -4.27 13.42
N SER A 138 -23.71 -5.42 13.58
CA SER A 138 -23.19 -6.71 13.09
C SER A 138 -23.09 -6.76 11.57
N VAL A 139 -24.07 -6.17 10.87
CA VAL A 139 -24.04 -6.03 9.39
C VAL A 139 -22.87 -5.16 8.95
N ILE A 140 -22.59 -4.07 9.65
CA ILE A 140 -21.47 -3.16 9.34
C ILE A 140 -20.13 -3.86 9.62
N LEU A 141 -20.02 -4.60 10.72
CA LEU A 141 -18.85 -5.41 11.04
C LEU A 141 -18.52 -6.38 9.90
N ASP A 142 -19.50 -7.18 9.46
CA ASP A 142 -19.29 -8.15 8.39
C ASP A 142 -18.96 -7.48 7.04
N ARG A 143 -19.54 -6.30 6.78
CA ARG A 143 -19.23 -5.53 5.58
C ARG A 143 -17.78 -5.05 5.55
N TYR A 144 -17.27 -4.46 6.63
CA TYR A 144 -16.01 -3.70 6.57
C TYR A 144 -14.80 -4.37 7.22
N LYS A 145 -14.95 -5.47 7.97
CA LYS A 145 -13.81 -6.13 8.64
C LYS A 145 -12.66 -6.52 7.69
N HIS A 146 -12.98 -6.81 6.43
CA HIS A 146 -12.02 -7.18 5.39
C HIS A 146 -11.06 -6.03 5.02
N LEU A 147 -11.40 -4.77 5.32
CA LEU A 147 -10.56 -3.61 5.01
C LEU A 147 -9.20 -3.69 5.72
N ALA A 148 -9.11 -4.35 6.87
CA ALA A 148 -7.85 -4.56 7.58
C ALA A 148 -6.81 -5.37 6.79
N CYS A 149 -7.24 -6.12 5.78
CA CYS A 149 -6.34 -6.90 4.94
C CYS A 149 -5.86 -6.14 3.70
N ARG A 150 -6.44 -4.97 3.40
CA ARG A 150 -6.02 -4.12 2.27
C ARG A 150 -4.67 -3.47 2.54
N ILE A 151 -3.99 -3.08 1.47
CA ILE A 151 -2.71 -2.38 1.54
C ILE A 151 -2.96 -0.88 1.39
N TYR A 152 -2.27 -0.07 2.16
CA TYR A 152 -2.44 1.39 2.22
C TYR A 152 -1.10 2.07 2.03
N ARG A 153 -1.06 3.22 1.35
CA ARG A 153 0.21 3.95 1.15
C ARG A 153 0.68 4.55 2.47
N GLN A 154 1.99 4.76 2.58
CA GLN A 154 2.58 5.57 3.63
C GLN A 154 2.41 7.05 3.33
N VAL A 155 1.83 7.75 4.30
CA VAL A 155 1.54 9.18 4.27
C VAL A 155 2.01 9.87 5.55
N THR A 156 2.16 11.18 5.49
CA THR A 156 2.39 11.98 6.69
C THR A 156 1.05 12.24 7.39
N GLY A 157 0.90 11.69 8.60
CA GLY A 157 -0.33 11.81 9.38
C GLY A 157 -0.61 13.24 9.87
N PRO A 158 -1.81 13.51 10.40
CA PRO A 158 -2.18 14.84 10.92
C PRO A 158 -1.29 15.34 12.08
N ASP A 159 -0.64 14.41 12.78
CA ASP A 159 0.32 14.63 13.86
C ASP A 159 1.76 14.85 13.36
N GLY A 160 1.97 14.82 12.04
CA GLY A 160 3.29 14.96 11.41
C GLY A 160 4.14 13.69 11.41
N VAL A 161 3.58 12.55 11.85
CA VAL A 161 4.27 11.26 11.89
C VAL A 161 3.94 10.44 10.64
N VAL A 162 4.94 9.78 10.05
CA VAL A 162 4.72 8.86 8.92
C VAL A 162 3.90 7.66 9.40
N THR A 163 2.78 7.41 8.73
CA THR A 163 1.80 6.35 9.03
C THR A 163 1.18 5.85 7.73
N ASP A 164 0.36 4.81 7.75
CA ASP A 164 -0.43 4.43 6.57
C ASP A 164 -1.72 5.28 6.41
N GLU A 165 -2.24 5.37 5.17
CA GLU A 165 -3.45 6.12 4.80
C GLU A 165 -4.68 5.75 5.64
N MET A 166 -4.87 4.45 5.94
CA MET A 166 -6.00 4.00 6.76
C MET A 166 -5.87 4.57 8.18
N THR A 167 -4.71 4.47 8.81
CA THR A 167 -4.48 5.05 10.14
C THR A 167 -4.66 6.58 10.13
N ALA A 168 -4.18 7.27 9.09
CA ALA A 168 -4.37 8.72 8.96
C ALA A 168 -5.86 9.10 8.83
N LEU A 169 -6.64 8.35 8.03
CA LEU A 169 -8.08 8.53 7.88
C LEU A 169 -8.83 8.31 9.19
N ILE A 170 -8.48 7.24 9.93
CA ILE A 170 -9.08 6.93 11.22
C ILE A 170 -8.83 8.05 12.23
N LYS A 171 -7.58 8.53 12.35
CA LYS A 171 -7.22 9.66 13.23
C LYS A 171 -7.98 10.94 12.84
N SER A 172 -8.05 11.23 11.54
CA SER A 172 -8.76 12.40 11.01
C SER A 172 -10.27 12.34 11.31
N CYS A 173 -10.88 11.17 11.19
CA CYS A 173 -12.27 10.94 11.55
C CYS A 173 -12.52 11.15 13.05
N GLN A 174 -11.68 10.55 13.90
CA GLN A 174 -11.77 10.73 15.35
C GLN A 174 -11.70 12.21 15.74
N LEU A 175 -10.75 12.97 15.18
CA LEU A 175 -10.62 14.41 15.43
C LEU A 175 -11.85 15.21 15.01
N ARG A 176 -12.55 14.82 13.95
CA ARG A 176 -13.81 15.47 13.53
C ARG A 176 -14.95 15.18 14.51
N ILE A 177 -15.07 13.94 14.98
CA ILE A 177 -16.06 13.56 15.99
C ILE A 177 -15.80 14.31 17.29
N ASP A 178 -14.57 14.23 17.82
CA ASP A 178 -14.17 14.92 19.05
C ASP A 178 -14.32 16.45 18.93
N GLY A 179 -13.98 16.99 17.75
CA GLY A 179 -14.11 18.41 17.44
C GLY A 179 -15.54 18.88 17.22
N SER A 180 -16.50 17.98 16.97
CA SER A 180 -17.92 18.33 16.84
C SER A 180 -18.60 18.53 18.19
N ASP A 181 -18.10 17.84 19.22
CA ASP A 181 -18.50 18.02 20.61
C ASP A 181 -17.89 19.29 21.24
N GLN A 182 -16.99 19.99 20.52
CA GLN A 182 -16.26 21.15 21.03
C GLN A 182 -16.30 22.35 20.06
N ALA A 183 -16.85 23.49 20.49
CA ALA A 183 -16.77 24.72 19.70
C ALA A 183 -15.30 25.20 19.57
N MET A 184 -14.68 24.98 18.42
CA MET A 184 -13.28 25.39 18.15
C MET A 184 -13.21 26.66 17.29
N TYR A 185 -12.48 27.68 17.77
CA TYR A 185 -11.97 28.78 16.94
C TYR A 185 -10.44 28.77 16.97
N ALA A 186 -9.80 28.77 15.80
CA ALA A 186 -8.37 29.00 15.65
C ALA A 186 -8.11 30.49 15.44
N THR A 187 -7.26 31.12 16.26
CA THR A 187 -6.74 32.46 15.96
C THR A 187 -5.39 32.32 15.24
N SER A 188 -5.27 32.92 14.06
CA SER A 188 -4.05 32.95 13.25
C SER A 188 -3.05 33.99 13.79
N GLY A 189 -2.58 33.79 15.03
CA GLY A 189 -1.62 34.67 15.68
C GLY A 189 -0.55 33.89 16.43
N LYS A 190 0.71 34.34 16.32
CA LYS A 190 1.89 33.76 17.00
C LYS A 190 1.73 33.85 18.53
N GLY A 191 1.08 32.84 19.12
CA GLY A 191 0.83 32.74 20.57
C GLY A 191 -0.57 32.29 20.98
N GLY A 192 -1.33 31.64 20.09
CA GLY A 192 -2.73 31.26 20.36
C GLY A 192 -2.90 30.22 21.48
N GLY A 193 -3.46 30.64 22.61
CA GLY A 193 -4.02 29.76 23.63
C GLY A 193 -5.46 29.37 23.30
N VAL A 194 -5.86 28.15 23.67
CA VAL A 194 -7.21 27.61 23.48
C VAL A 194 -8.09 28.03 24.65
N PHE A 195 -9.22 28.69 24.39
CA PHE A 195 -10.23 29.00 25.41
C PHE A 195 -11.62 28.52 24.98
N ARG A 196 -12.38 27.99 25.96
CA ARG A 196 -13.67 27.29 25.79
C ARG A 196 -14.85 28.25 25.89
N LEU A 197 -15.84 28.08 25.01
CA LEU A 197 -17.21 28.57 25.21
C LEU A 197 -18.16 27.40 24.96
N ASP A 198 -18.92 27.03 25.98
CA ASP A 198 -20.00 26.05 25.85
C ASP A 198 -21.03 26.59 24.83
N ARG A 199 -21.28 25.86 23.75
CA ARG A 199 -22.20 26.28 22.68
C ARG A 199 -23.44 25.40 22.61
N GLN A 200 -24.57 26.05 22.38
CA GLN A 200 -25.93 25.62 22.67
C GLN A 200 -26.79 25.41 21.39
N ASP A 201 -26.20 25.04 20.25
CA ASP A 201 -26.93 24.87 18.97
C ASP A 201 -26.81 23.45 18.37
N ASN A 202 -27.98 22.81 18.18
CA ASN A 202 -28.20 21.44 17.68
C ASN A 202 -27.92 21.28 16.16
N GLN A 203 -26.66 21.24 15.74
CA GLN A 203 -26.23 20.55 14.51
C GLN A 203 -24.88 19.85 14.74
N GLY A 204 -24.84 18.97 15.74
CA GLY A 204 -23.68 18.11 15.99
C GLY A 204 -23.46 17.13 14.84
N ILE A 205 -22.19 16.78 14.58
CA ILE A 205 -21.87 15.68 13.66
C ILE A 205 -22.43 14.40 14.27
N ASP A 206 -23.14 13.59 13.49
CA ASP A 206 -23.58 12.27 13.92
C ASP A 206 -22.39 11.30 13.88
N PRO A 207 -21.87 10.84 15.04
CA PRO A 207 -20.69 9.99 15.08
C PRO A 207 -20.88 8.68 14.31
N TRP A 208 -22.11 8.15 14.26
CA TRP A 208 -22.39 6.92 13.50
C TRP A 208 -22.13 7.12 12.01
N ASN A 209 -22.73 8.15 11.43
CA ASN A 209 -22.57 8.49 10.01
C ASN A 209 -21.13 8.87 9.66
N GLU A 210 -20.43 9.51 10.59
CA GLU A 210 -19.03 9.88 10.43
C GLU A 210 -18.11 8.64 10.40
N TRP A 211 -18.34 7.65 11.27
CA TRP A 211 -17.62 6.37 11.21
C TRP A 211 -17.92 5.56 9.95
N ILE A 212 -19.18 5.54 9.49
CA ILE A 212 -19.53 4.89 8.21
C ILE A 212 -18.82 5.58 7.04
N SER A 213 -18.75 6.91 7.06
CA SER A 213 -18.03 7.69 6.04
C SER A 213 -16.53 7.40 6.07
N CYS A 214 -15.95 7.20 7.26
CA CYS A 214 -14.57 6.76 7.42
C CYS A 214 -14.32 5.39 6.77
N PHE A 215 -15.18 4.40 7.00
CA PHE A 215 -15.04 3.09 6.34
C PHE A 215 -15.10 3.17 4.81
N ASN A 216 -16.02 3.98 4.27
CA ASN A 216 -16.10 4.19 2.81
C ASN A 216 -14.81 4.85 2.28
N ALA A 217 -14.23 5.80 3.01
CA ALA A 217 -12.95 6.42 2.63
C ALA A 217 -11.80 5.39 2.66
N ILE A 218 -11.74 4.56 3.69
CA ILE A 218 -10.76 3.47 3.81
C ILE A 218 -10.92 2.44 2.68
N GLU A 219 -12.16 2.13 2.29
CA GLU A 219 -12.45 1.24 1.16
C GLU A 219 -11.98 1.83 -0.18
N ASN A 220 -12.11 3.14 -0.36
CA ASN A 220 -11.70 3.82 -1.59
C ASN A 220 -10.18 4.00 -1.73
N GLN A 221 -9.42 4.04 -0.63
CA GLN A 221 -7.97 4.21 -0.64
C GLN A 221 -7.19 2.90 -0.57
N GLY A 222 -7.84 1.79 -0.19
CA GLY A 222 -7.16 0.50 -0.07
C GLY A 222 -6.80 -0.12 -1.43
N TYR A 223 -5.62 -0.70 -1.51
CA TYR A 223 -5.11 -1.45 -2.66
C TYR A 223 -5.19 -2.96 -2.39
N ILE A 224 -5.24 -3.75 -3.46
CA ILE A 224 -5.31 -5.22 -3.35
C ILE A 224 -4.03 -5.94 -3.74
N THR A 225 -3.08 -5.26 -4.39
CA THR A 225 -1.84 -5.87 -4.87
C THR A 225 -0.62 -5.03 -4.51
N LEU A 226 0.41 -5.69 -3.99
CA LEU A 226 1.75 -5.17 -3.76
C LEU A 226 2.67 -5.62 -4.90
N ILE A 227 3.41 -4.68 -5.47
CA ILE A 227 4.49 -4.92 -6.43
C ILE A 227 5.79 -4.48 -5.76
N GLU A 228 6.72 -5.40 -5.62
CA GLU A 228 8.01 -5.19 -4.99
C GLU A 228 9.13 -5.47 -5.99
N PHE A 229 10.08 -4.55 -6.07
CA PHE A 229 11.30 -4.69 -6.86
C PHE A 229 12.48 -4.91 -5.92
N ASN A 230 13.41 -5.77 -6.31
CA ASN A 230 14.62 -6.02 -5.53
C ASN A 230 15.54 -4.78 -5.37
N GLN A 231 15.45 -3.84 -6.31
CA GLN A 231 16.17 -2.56 -6.33
C GLN A 231 15.28 -1.44 -6.90
N PRO A 232 15.49 -0.15 -6.56
CA PRO A 232 14.62 0.97 -6.99
C PRO A 232 14.78 1.25 -8.48
N PRO A 233 13.74 1.23 -9.33
CA PRO A 233 13.87 1.32 -10.79
C PRO A 233 14.73 2.52 -11.27
N LEU A 234 15.41 2.36 -12.40
CA LEU A 234 16.40 3.35 -12.90
C LEU A 234 15.81 4.71 -13.23
N ALA A 235 14.52 4.78 -13.57
CA ALA A 235 13.80 6.02 -13.72
C ALA A 235 13.06 6.33 -12.40
N PRO A 236 13.21 7.53 -11.82
CA PRO A 236 12.27 7.96 -10.80
C PRO A 236 10.89 8.05 -11.45
N PHE A 237 9.88 7.57 -10.72
CA PHE A 237 8.48 7.85 -10.98
C PHE A 237 8.27 9.35 -10.73
N LEU A 238 8.71 10.17 -11.67
CA LEU A 238 8.36 11.58 -11.72
C LEU A 238 7.17 11.67 -12.66
N GLU A 239 6.04 12.12 -12.11
CA GLU A 239 4.96 12.74 -12.90
C GLU A 239 5.48 13.90 -13.76
#